data_AF-A0A2U8P0K3-F1
#
_entry.id   AF-A0A2U8P0K3-F1
#
_cell.length_a   1.000
_cell.length_b   1.000
_cell.length_c   1.000
_cell.angle_alpha   90.00
_cell.angle_beta   90.00
_cell.angle_gamma   90.00
#
_symmetry.space_group_name_H-M   'P 1'
#
loop_
_entity.id
_entity.type
_entity.pdbx_description
1 polymer ?
#
loop_
_entity_poly.entity_id
_entity_poly.type
_entity_poly.pdbx_seq_one_letter_code
_entity_poly.pdbx_strand_id
1 'polypeptide(L)' 'MPAQRSPRQSLTFEYRLAQEAINLRLQANGMPAGVRRAELLRKARQIDVAGELNKWLTSPGLLPPS' A
#
# COMPACT_ATOMS: atom_id res chain seq x y z
N MET A 1 7.51 21.93 -4.53
CA MET A 1 7.44 21.16 -5.80
C MET A 1 7.23 19.70 -5.43
N PRO A 2 6.05 19.07 -5.70
CA PRO A 2 5.95 17.63 -5.51
C PRO A 2 6.88 16.97 -6.52
N ALA A 3 7.83 16.17 -6.04
CA ALA A 3 8.70 15.39 -6.91
C ALA A 3 7.82 14.39 -7.67
N GLN A 4 7.66 14.60 -8.99
CA GLN A 4 6.97 13.63 -9.84
C GLN A 4 7.80 12.34 -9.86
N ARG A 5 7.22 11.27 -9.32
CA ARG A 5 7.84 9.94 -9.36
C ARG A 5 7.69 9.39 -10.77
N SER A 6 8.77 8.84 -11.31
CA SER A 6 8.72 8.18 -12.62
C SER A 6 7.72 7.00 -12.58
N PRO A 7 6.97 6.71 -13.65
CA PRO A 7 6.02 5.59 -13.70
C PRO A 7 6.68 4.24 -13.35
N ARG A 8 7.91 4.01 -13.80
CA ARG A 8 8.67 2.79 -13.46
C ARG A 8 8.97 2.68 -11.96
N GLN A 9 9.33 3.79 -11.33
CA GLN A 9 9.60 3.85 -9.89
C GLN A 9 8.33 3.68 -9.06
N SER A 10 7.19 4.17 -9.58
CA SER A 10 5.89 4.01 -8.93
C SER A 10 5.44 2.55 -8.97
N LEU A 11 5.58 1.86 -10.11
CA LEU A 11 5.29 0.43 -10.22
C LEU A 11 6.14 -0.43 -9.26
N THR A 12 7.45 -0.14 -9.15
CA THR A 12 8.32 -0.88 -8.21
C THR A 12 8.03 -0.53 -6.76
N PHE A 13 7.63 0.70 -6.47
CA PHE A 13 7.23 1.12 -5.13
C PHE A 13 5.96 0.42 -4.66
N GLU A 14 4.90 0.44 -5.48
CA GLU A 14 3.63 -0.24 -5.18
C GLU A 14 3.83 -1.75 -4.99
N TYR A 15 4.64 -2.37 -5.83
CA TYR A 15 4.97 -3.80 -5.69
C TYR A 15 5.64 -4.11 -4.35
N ARG A 16 6.65 -3.32 -3.95
CA ARG A 16 7.33 -3.51 -2.65
C ARG A 16 6.38 -3.27 -1.48
N LEU A 17 5.49 -2.30 -1.59
CA LEU A 17 4.52 -2.00 -0.55
C LEU A 17 3.51 -3.15 -0.39
N ALA A 18 3.01 -3.70 -1.50
CA ALA A 18 2.14 -4.88 -1.48
C ALA A 18 2.84 -6.10 -0.84
N GLN A 19 4.12 -6.32 -1.17
CA GLN A 19 4.92 -7.38 -0.54
C GLN A 19 5.07 -7.16 0.97
N GLU A 20 5.24 -5.92 1.41
CA GLU A 20 5.35 -5.61 2.83
C GLU A 20 4.04 -5.89 3.58
N ALA A 21 2.87 -5.59 2.99
CA ALA A 21 1.60 -5.95 3.58
C ALA A 21 1.44 -7.47 3.76
N ILE A 22 1.92 -8.27 2.79
CA ILE A 22 1.96 -9.73 2.91
C ILE A 22 2.87 -10.14 4.08
N ASN A 23 4.08 -9.59 4.16
CA ASN A 23 5.04 -9.89 5.21
C ASN A 23 4.48 -9.58 6.61
N LEU A 24 3.79 -8.44 6.76
CA LEU A 24 3.17 -8.03 8.02
C LEU A 24 2.06 -9.00 8.45
N ARG A 25 1.24 -9.49 7.51
CA ARG A 25 0.23 -10.52 7.79
C ARG A 25 0.85 -11.85 8.20
N LEU A 26 1.91 -12.28 7.51
CA LEU A 26 2.65 -13.50 7.86
C LEU A 26 3.26 -13.41 9.25
N GLN A 27 3.86 -12.28 9.61
CA GLN A 27 4.36 -12.02 10.97
C GLN A 27 3.21 -12.09 11.99
N ALA A 28 2.08 -11.43 11.72
CA ALA A 28 0.93 -11.43 12.61
C ALA A 28 0.29 -12.82 12.82
N ASN A 29 0.36 -13.70 11.81
CA ASN A 29 -0.15 -15.07 11.91
C ASN A 29 0.66 -15.94 12.87
N GLY A 30 1.96 -15.66 13.02
CA GLY A 30 2.82 -16.36 13.99
C GLY A 30 2.68 -15.86 15.43
N MET A 31 1.83 -14.87 15.71
CA MET A 31 1.71 -14.25 17.03
C MET A 31 0.40 -14.63 17.74
N PRO A 32 0.41 -14.72 19.07
CA PRO A 32 -0.82 -14.79 19.85
C PRO A 32 -1.64 -13.50 19.70
N ALA A 33 -2.92 -13.56 20.06
CA ALA A 33 -3.77 -12.38 20.12
C ALA A 33 -3.19 -11.33 21.08
N GLY A 34 -3.11 -10.08 20.65
CA GLY A 34 -2.56 -8.99 21.45
C GLY A 34 -2.31 -7.72 20.63
N VAL A 35 -1.91 -6.65 21.32
CA VAL A 35 -1.72 -5.31 20.73
C VAL A 35 -0.73 -5.33 19.56
N ARG A 36 0.41 -6.03 19.72
CA ARG A 36 1.43 -6.09 18.66
C ARG A 36 0.92 -6.79 17.39
N ARG A 37 0.17 -7.89 17.53
CA ARG A 37 -0.49 -8.56 16.41
C ARG A 37 -1.48 -7.63 15.70
N ALA A 38 -2.29 -6.92 16.48
CA ALA A 38 -3.27 -5.97 15.94
C ALA A 38 -2.61 -4.82 15.17
N GLU A 39 -1.50 -4.26 15.67
CA GLU A 39 -0.74 -3.20 14.99
C GLU A 39 -0.17 -3.68 13.64
N LEU A 40 0.38 -4.89 13.56
CA LEU A 40 0.87 -5.46 12.30
C LEU A 40 -0.26 -5.59 11.27
N LEU A 41 -1.42 -6.12 11.69
CA LEU A 41 -2.60 -6.23 10.83
C LEU A 41 -3.14 -4.87 10.40
N ARG A 42 -3.13 -3.87 11.30
CA ARG A 42 -3.54 -2.50 11.01
C ARG A 42 -2.65 -1.88 9.94
N LYS A 43 -1.32 -2.02 10.06
CA LYS A 43 -0.37 -1.52 9.07
C LYS A 43 -0.55 -2.19 7.70
N ALA A 44 -0.73 -3.51 7.68
CA ALA A 44 -1.01 -4.23 6.43
C ALA A 44 -2.27 -3.69 5.73
N ARG A 45 -3.34 -3.44 6.49
CA ARG A 45 -4.57 -2.84 5.96
C ARG A 45 -4.37 -1.42 5.45
N GLN A 46 -3.61 -0.59 6.16
CA GLN A 46 -3.32 0.78 5.73
C GLN A 46 -2.59 0.79 4.38
N ILE A 47 -1.66 -0.14 4.18
CA ILE A 47 -0.98 -0.31 2.89
C ILE A 47 -1.96 -0.64 1.77
N ASP A 48 -2.84 -1.64 1.97
CA ASP A 48 -3.81 -2.02 0.93
C ASP A 48 -4.68 -0.83 0.52
N VAL A 49 -5.24 -0.13 1.52
CA VAL A 49 -6.12 1.03 1.31
C VAL A 49 -5.36 2.15 0.61
N ALA A 50 -4.10 2.41 0.97
CA ALA A 50 -3.29 3.41 0.28
C ALA A 50 -3.06 3.04 -1.19
N GLY A 51 -2.83 1.76 -1.50
CA GLY A 51 -2.69 1.27 -2.87
C GLY A 51 -3.99 1.41 -3.68
N GLU A 52 -5.14 1.10 -3.08
CA GLU A 52 -6.45 1.30 -3.70
C GLU A 52 -6.75 2.78 -3.97
N LEU A 53 -6.47 3.66 -3.01
CA LEU A 53 -6.61 5.10 -3.19
C LEU A 53 -5.71 5.62 -4.31
N ASN A 54 -4.47 5.14 -4.40
CA ASN A 54 -3.56 5.54 -5.46
C ASN A 54 -4.07 5.09 -6.85
N LYS A 55 -4.58 3.86 -6.96
CA LYS A 55 -5.23 3.38 -8.19
C LYS A 55 -6.43 4.25 -8.58
N TRP A 56 -7.25 4.65 -7.61
CA TRP A 56 -8.40 5.51 -7.86
C TRP A 56 -7.93 6.88 -8.38
N LEU A 57 -7.03 7.55 -7.67
CA LEU A 57 -6.52 8.88 -8.02
C LEU A 57 -5.77 8.93 -9.37
N THR A 58 -5.21 7.81 -9.82
CA THR A 58 -4.47 7.71 -11.09
C THR A 58 -5.33 7.22 -12.26
N SER A 59 -6.63 6.97 -12.04
CA SER A 59 -7.55 6.52 -13.07
C SER A 59 -7.79 7.60 -14.13
N PRO A 60 -7.73 7.27 -15.44
CA PRO A 60 -7.90 8.24 -16.53
C PRO A 60 -9.22 9.01 -16.49
N GLY A 61 -10.29 8.40 -15.96
CA GLY A 61 -11.62 9.02 -15.86
C GLY A 61 -11.72 10.16 -14.84
N LEU A 62 -10.70 10.35 -13.99
CA LEU A 62 -10.63 11.46 -13.01
C LEU A 62 -9.61 12.53 -13.40
N LEU A 63 -8.82 12.29 -14.45
CA LEU A 63 -7.88 13.27 -14.97
C LEU A 63 -8.60 14.20 -15.96
N PRO A 64 -8.37 15.52 -15.91
CA PRO A 64 -8.94 16.42 -16.90
C PRO A 64 -8.44 16.03 -18.30
N PRO A 65 -9.31 16.06 -19.32
CA PRO A 65 -8.91 15.78 -20.69
C PRO A 65 -7.86 16.80 -21.14
N SER A 66 -6.86 16.32 -21.87
CA SER A 66 -5.78 17.11 -22.47
C SER A 66 -6.21 17.81 -23.73
#